data_AF-A0A2H0SQA8-F1
#
_entry.id   AF-A0A2H0SQA8-F1
#
_cell.length_a   1.000
_cell.length_b   1.000
_cell.length_c   1.000
_cell.angle_alpha   90.00
_cell.angle_beta   90.00
_cell.angle_gamma   90.00
#
_symmetry.space_group_name_H-M   'P 1'
#
loop_
_entity.id
_entity.type
_entity.pdbx_description
1 polymer ?
#
loop_
_entity_poly.entity_id
_entity_poly.type
_entity_poly.pdbx_seq_one_letter_code
_entity_poly.pdbx_strand_id
1 'polypeptide(L)'
;MLQKGRFSLCGFTLIELLVVIAILGILSTIGIGSFLSSQMKSRDARRKTDLKNIAIVLETYYNDKNSYPTASSGKIVGCGAAGTEPCSWGQEWAGNGALYMAVLPDDSSAYNYTYVSDGVSYALYARLENTGDPKAAKVGDVPGGYTGIICEGTTTRCNYVVASSNATLPGIVADGSEDPEE
;
A
#
# COMPACT_ATOMS: atom_id res chain seq x y z
N MET A 1 57.29 -29.02 -4.77
CA MET A 1 57.52 -28.02 -3.70
C MET A 1 56.28 -27.13 -3.61
N LEU A 2 55.46 -27.27 -2.57
CA LEU A 2 54.31 -26.38 -2.31
C LEU A 2 54.49 -25.80 -0.91
N GLN A 3 54.95 -24.55 -0.84
CA GLN A 3 55.22 -23.83 0.38
C GLN A 3 53.88 -23.36 0.96
N LYS A 4 53.44 -24.03 2.03
CA LYS A 4 52.18 -23.79 2.73
C LYS A 4 52.31 -22.52 3.57
N GLY A 5 51.76 -21.40 3.09
CA GLY A 5 51.69 -20.14 3.84
C GLY A 5 50.86 -20.33 5.11
N ARG A 6 51.52 -20.34 6.28
CA ARG A 6 50.86 -20.33 7.58
C ARG A 6 50.41 -18.89 7.87
N PHE A 7 49.11 -18.63 7.79
CA PHE A 7 48.53 -17.43 8.38
C PHE A 7 48.71 -17.51 9.90
N SER A 8 49.57 -16.66 10.46
CA SER A 8 49.66 -16.47 11.91
C SER A 8 48.37 -15.77 12.35
N LEU A 9 47.45 -16.52 12.96
CA LEU A 9 46.27 -15.95 13.60
C LEU A 9 46.72 -15.25 14.87
N CYS A 10 46.96 -13.94 14.81
CA CYS A 10 46.97 -13.11 16.01
C CYS A 10 45.60 -13.29 16.70
N GLY A 11 45.60 -13.91 17.88
CA GLY A 11 44.39 -14.22 18.62
C GLY A 11 43.74 -12.95 19.17
N PHE A 12 42.43 -12.82 18.97
CA PHE A 12 41.59 -11.83 19.64
C PHE A 12 41.58 -12.10 21.15
N THR A 13 41.67 -11.06 21.98
CA THR A 13 41.53 -11.25 23.43
C THR A 13 40.05 -11.42 23.81
N LEU A 14 39.79 -12.16 24.90
CA LEU A 14 38.43 -12.38 25.41
C LEU A 14 37.78 -11.05 25.83
N ILE A 15 38.57 -10.12 26.37
CA ILE A 15 38.10 -8.79 26.75
C ILE A 15 37.74 -7.92 25.54
N GLU A 16 38.49 -8.01 24.43
CA GLU A 16 38.15 -7.31 23.19
C GLU A 16 36.81 -7.79 22.63
N LEU A 17 36.56 -9.11 22.62
CA LEU A 17 35.28 -9.64 22.19
C LEU A 17 34.14 -9.21 23.13
N LEU A 18 34.40 -9.16 24.46
CA LEU A 18 33.42 -8.78 25.47
C LEU A 18 32.98 -7.32 25.32
N VAL A 19 33.91 -6.40 25.06
CA VAL A 19 33.58 -4.99 24.83
C VAL A 19 32.77 -4.81 23.55
N VAL A 20 33.09 -5.55 22.48
CA VAL A 20 32.35 -5.47 21.21
C VAL A 20 30.90 -5.90 21.37
N ILE A 21 30.65 -7.06 21.99
CA ILE A 21 29.27 -7.54 22.20
C ILE A 21 28.48 -6.63 23.16
N ALA A 22 29.15 -6.00 24.14
CA ALA A 22 28.53 -5.03 25.02
C ALA A 22 28.06 -3.78 24.24
N ILE A 23 28.90 -3.24 23.36
CA ILE A 23 28.55 -2.09 22.50
C ILE A 23 27.45 -2.47 21.51
N LEU A 24 27.55 -3.63 20.85
CA LEU A 24 26.51 -4.13 19.95
C LEU A 24 25.17 -4.32 20.66
N GLY A 25 25.18 -4.79 21.90
CA GLY A 25 23.99 -4.90 22.75
C GLY A 25 23.31 -3.54 22.93
N ILE A 26 24.06 -2.52 23.31
CA ILE A 26 23.53 -1.16 23.50
C ILE A 26 22.94 -0.61 22.20
N LEU A 27 23.69 -0.67 21.09
CA LEU A 27 23.24 -0.15 19.79
C LEU A 27 22.01 -0.90 19.25
N SER A 28 21.94 -2.23 19.46
CA SER A 28 20.84 -3.05 18.94
C SER A 28 19.48 -2.66 19.54
N THR A 29 19.44 -2.34 20.83
CA THR A 29 18.18 -1.99 21.52
C THR A 29 17.56 -0.70 20.99
N ILE A 30 18.37 0.32 20.71
CA ILE A 30 17.90 1.60 20.15
C ILE A 30 17.47 1.43 18.69
N GLY A 31 18.18 0.60 17.93
CA GLY A 31 17.94 0.41 16.49
C GLY A 31 16.60 -0.24 16.14
N ILE A 32 16.12 -1.19 16.94
CA ILE A 32 14.94 -2.01 16.61
C ILE A 32 13.66 -1.14 16.48
N GLY A 33 13.42 -0.23 17.41
CA GLY A 33 12.20 0.60 17.39
C GLY A 33 12.13 1.50 16.15
N SER A 34 13.25 2.14 15.80
CA SER A 34 13.37 2.98 14.60
C SER A 34 13.18 2.15 13.32
N PHE A 35 13.78 0.96 13.26
CA PHE A 35 13.66 0.06 12.12
C PHE A 35 12.21 -0.38 11.88
N LEU A 36 11.48 -0.77 12.94
CA LEU A 36 10.07 -1.16 12.81
C LEU A 36 9.20 0.00 12.33
N SER A 37 9.43 1.22 12.83
CA SER A 37 8.73 2.42 12.35
C SER A 37 9.02 2.74 10.89
N SER A 38 10.27 2.64 10.47
CA SER A 38 10.68 2.83 9.07
C SER A 38 10.02 1.80 8.14
N GLN A 39 9.97 0.53 8.56
CA GLN A 39 9.29 -0.53 7.82
C GLN A 39 7.79 -0.28 7.68
N MET A 40 7.11 0.21 8.73
CA MET A 40 5.69 0.62 8.64
C MET A 40 5.48 1.74 7.63
N LYS A 41 6.30 2.81 7.71
CA LYS A 41 6.23 3.93 6.77
C LYS A 41 6.51 3.52 5.33
N SER A 42 7.43 2.60 5.12
CA SER A 42 7.73 2.05 3.79
C SER A 42 6.54 1.31 3.19
N ARG A 43 5.84 0.49 3.99
CA ARG A 43 4.59 -0.18 3.56
C ARG A 43 3.48 0.83 3.25
N ASP A 44 3.31 1.84 4.10
CA ASP A 44 2.32 2.90 3.87
C ASP A 44 2.61 3.71 2.60
N ALA A 45 3.88 4.03 2.35
CA ALA A 45 4.29 4.68 1.10
C ALA A 45 3.96 3.82 -0.12
N ARG A 46 4.23 2.51 -0.05
CA ARG A 46 3.84 1.55 -1.10
C ARG A 46 2.34 1.56 -1.34
N ARG A 47 1.51 1.49 -0.28
CA ARG A 47 0.04 1.55 -0.41
C ARG A 47 -0.45 2.81 -1.12
N LYS A 48 0.13 3.96 -0.76
CA LYS A 48 -0.19 5.24 -1.40
C LYS A 48 0.15 5.22 -2.89
N THR A 49 1.34 4.74 -3.24
CA THR A 49 1.78 4.60 -4.64
C THR A 49 0.92 3.61 -5.42
N ASP A 50 0.57 2.47 -4.83
CA ASP A 50 -0.28 1.45 -5.44
C ASP A 50 -1.65 2.04 -5.82
N LEU A 51 -2.31 2.77 -4.91
CA LEU A 51 -3.58 3.44 -5.20
C LEU A 51 -3.44 4.51 -6.29
N LYS A 52 -2.37 5.32 -6.28
CA LYS A 52 -2.10 6.30 -7.34
C LYS A 52 -1.92 5.63 -8.70
N ASN A 53 -1.21 4.50 -8.76
CA ASN A 53 -1.02 3.75 -10.00
C ASN A 53 -2.34 3.17 -10.54
N ILE A 54 -3.19 2.64 -9.66
CA ILE A 54 -4.53 2.16 -10.05
C ILE A 54 -5.39 3.32 -10.55
N ALA A 55 -5.35 4.48 -9.88
CA ALA A 55 -6.06 5.68 -10.30
C ALA A 55 -5.71 6.09 -11.75
N ILE A 56 -4.42 6.12 -12.10
CA ILE A 56 -3.97 6.43 -13.48
C ILE A 56 -4.57 5.45 -14.50
N VAL A 57 -4.62 4.16 -14.16
CA VAL A 57 -5.20 3.14 -15.04
C VAL A 57 -6.73 3.27 -15.12
N LEU A 58 -7.40 3.66 -14.04
CA LEU A 58 -8.84 3.95 -14.04
C LEU A 58 -9.19 5.11 -14.97
N GLU A 59 -8.37 6.17 -15.00
CA GLU A 59 -8.54 7.26 -15.97
C GLU A 59 -8.36 6.75 -17.41
N THR A 60 -7.39 5.86 -17.64
CA THR A 60 -7.18 5.22 -18.95
C THR A 60 -8.39 4.38 -19.36
N TYR A 61 -8.95 3.59 -18.42
CA TYR A 61 -10.17 2.83 -18.66
C TYR A 61 -11.35 3.75 -19.01
N TYR A 62 -11.51 4.87 -18.31
CA TYR A 62 -12.55 5.85 -18.59
C TYR A 62 -12.42 6.41 -20.01
N ASN A 63 -11.20 6.72 -20.46
CA ASN A 63 -10.97 7.19 -21.82
C ASN A 63 -11.39 6.17 -22.89
N ASP A 64 -11.24 4.87 -22.62
CA ASP A 64 -11.61 3.81 -23.55
C ASP A 64 -13.11 3.49 -23.52
N LYS A 65 -13.73 3.51 -22.34
CA LYS A 65 -15.08 2.98 -22.09
C LYS A 65 -16.12 4.05 -21.75
N ASN A 66 -15.72 5.32 -21.68
CA ASN A 66 -16.53 6.48 -21.28
C ASN A 66 -17.28 6.28 -19.95
N SER A 67 -16.75 5.42 -19.08
CA SER A 67 -17.30 5.10 -17.76
C SER A 67 -16.21 4.43 -16.93
N TYR A 68 -16.28 4.59 -15.61
CA TYR A 68 -15.42 3.80 -14.72
C TYR A 68 -15.93 2.36 -14.60
N PRO A 69 -15.04 1.40 -14.33
CA PRO A 69 -15.45 0.03 -14.04
C PRO A 69 -16.43 0.00 -12.88
N THR A 70 -17.44 -0.88 -12.94
CA THR A 70 -18.32 -1.07 -11.78
C THR A 70 -17.54 -1.75 -10.65
N ALA A 71 -18.03 -1.59 -9.42
CA ALA A 71 -17.44 -2.25 -8.26
C ALA A 71 -18.30 -3.43 -7.80
N SER A 72 -17.67 -4.53 -7.42
CA SER A 72 -18.33 -5.67 -6.81
C SER A 72 -17.47 -6.23 -5.68
N SER A 73 -18.03 -6.37 -4.48
CA SER A 73 -17.32 -6.85 -3.28
C SER A 73 -15.98 -6.15 -3.01
N GLY A 74 -15.89 -4.84 -3.29
CA GLY A 74 -14.66 -4.07 -3.10
C GLY A 74 -13.61 -4.24 -4.21
N LYS A 75 -13.97 -4.89 -5.33
CA LYS A 75 -13.08 -5.15 -6.47
C LYS A 75 -13.56 -4.41 -7.71
N ILE A 76 -12.60 -4.17 -8.60
CA ILE A 76 -12.83 -3.65 -9.94
C ILE A 76 -13.50 -4.75 -10.78
N VAL A 77 -14.64 -4.47 -11.39
CA VAL A 77 -15.29 -5.37 -12.35
C VAL A 77 -14.82 -5.02 -13.75
N GLY A 78 -14.09 -5.95 -14.36
CA GLY A 78 -13.45 -5.70 -15.65
C GLY A 78 -12.59 -6.86 -16.15
N CYS A 79 -12.62 -8.00 -15.46
CA CYS A 79 -11.79 -9.15 -15.75
C CYS A 79 -12.55 -10.24 -16.51
N GLY A 80 -11.79 -11.19 -17.06
CA GLY A 80 -12.30 -12.33 -17.80
C GLY A 80 -12.64 -12.00 -19.25
N ALA A 81 -12.98 -13.02 -20.04
CA ALA A 81 -13.16 -12.87 -21.49
C ALA A 81 -14.17 -11.77 -21.87
N ALA A 82 -15.26 -11.64 -21.11
CA ALA A 82 -16.30 -10.63 -21.33
C ALA A 82 -16.07 -9.30 -20.58
N GLY A 83 -15.08 -9.22 -19.67
CA GLY A 83 -14.84 -8.04 -18.84
C GLY A 83 -15.92 -7.77 -17.79
N THR A 84 -16.64 -8.81 -17.35
CA THR A 84 -17.76 -8.70 -16.39
C THR A 84 -17.44 -9.27 -15.02
N GLU A 85 -16.26 -9.87 -14.86
CA GLU A 85 -15.88 -10.53 -13.61
C GLU A 85 -15.12 -9.57 -12.70
N PRO A 86 -15.29 -9.68 -11.37
CA PRO A 86 -14.46 -8.95 -10.41
C PRO A 86 -13.01 -9.44 -10.49
N CYS A 87 -12.10 -8.49 -10.68
CA CYS A 87 -10.66 -8.72 -10.68
C CYS A 87 -10.17 -8.95 -9.25
N SER A 88 -9.49 -10.07 -9.01
CA SER A 88 -8.79 -10.29 -7.74
C SER A 88 -7.55 -9.41 -7.65
N TRP A 89 -7.30 -8.86 -6.46
CA TRP A 89 -6.00 -8.25 -6.15
C TRP A 89 -4.88 -9.28 -6.38
N GLY A 90 -3.75 -8.84 -6.92
CA GLY A 90 -2.63 -9.71 -7.29
C GLY A 90 -2.80 -10.47 -8.61
N GLN A 91 -3.88 -10.23 -9.37
CA GLN A 91 -4.09 -10.80 -10.70
C GLN A 91 -4.04 -9.72 -11.78
N GLU A 92 -3.95 -10.16 -13.03
CA GLU A 92 -4.01 -9.25 -14.18
C GLU A 92 -5.39 -8.62 -14.28
N TRP A 93 -5.43 -7.31 -14.56
CA TRP A 93 -6.66 -6.64 -14.97
C TRP A 93 -6.74 -6.63 -16.50
N ALA A 94 -7.29 -7.72 -17.02
CA ALA A 94 -7.53 -7.91 -18.44
C ALA A 94 -8.94 -8.44 -18.69
N GLY A 95 -9.62 -7.83 -19.65
CA GLY A 95 -10.95 -8.28 -20.05
C GLY A 95 -11.46 -7.59 -21.31
N ASN A 96 -12.38 -8.26 -22.01
CA ASN A 96 -12.97 -7.77 -23.25
C ASN A 96 -11.91 -7.33 -24.29
N GLY A 97 -10.84 -8.12 -24.42
CA GLY A 97 -9.75 -7.89 -25.38
C GLY A 97 -8.76 -6.77 -25.02
N ALA A 98 -8.89 -6.13 -23.86
CA ALA A 98 -7.98 -5.09 -23.39
C ALA A 98 -7.22 -5.51 -22.12
N LEU A 99 -5.98 -5.06 -22.00
CA LEU A 99 -5.14 -5.18 -20.80
C LEU A 99 -4.94 -3.79 -20.22
N TYR A 100 -5.44 -3.57 -19.00
CA TYR A 100 -5.34 -2.29 -18.31
C TYR A 100 -4.19 -2.28 -17.32
N MET A 101 -3.97 -3.38 -16.61
CA MET A 101 -2.86 -3.51 -15.67
C MET A 101 -2.35 -4.94 -15.64
N ALA A 102 -1.03 -5.11 -15.78
CA ALA A 102 -0.40 -6.43 -15.80
C ALA A 102 -0.60 -7.20 -14.49
N VAL A 103 -0.51 -6.53 -13.34
CA VAL A 103 -0.84 -7.12 -12.02
C VAL A 103 -1.43 -6.03 -11.16
N LEU A 104 -2.66 -6.22 -10.68
CA LEU A 104 -3.25 -5.38 -9.65
C LEU A 104 -2.43 -5.51 -8.36
N PRO A 105 -2.00 -4.40 -7.75
CA PRO A 105 -1.29 -4.44 -6.49
C PRO A 105 -2.07 -5.24 -5.44
N ASP A 106 -1.38 -6.17 -4.81
CA ASP A 106 -1.88 -6.87 -3.64
C ASP A 106 -1.09 -6.39 -2.43
N ASP A 107 -1.81 -5.95 -1.41
CA ASP A 107 -1.22 -5.65 -0.12
C ASP A 107 -1.16 -6.95 0.68
N SER A 108 -0.05 -7.68 0.56
CA SER A 108 0.18 -8.96 1.25
C SER A 108 0.20 -8.85 2.78
N SER A 109 0.01 -7.66 3.35
CA SER A 109 -0.32 -7.51 4.76
C SER A 109 -1.76 -7.97 5.02
N ALA A 110 -2.22 -8.00 6.26
CA ALA A 110 -3.57 -8.50 6.57
C ALA A 110 -4.73 -7.62 6.01
N TYR A 111 -4.46 -6.65 5.14
CA TYR A 111 -5.41 -5.67 4.61
C TYR A 111 -5.42 -5.72 3.09
N ASN A 112 -6.60 -5.87 2.47
CA ASN A 112 -6.74 -5.67 1.03
C ASN A 112 -7.23 -4.25 0.71
N TYR A 113 -6.93 -3.79 -0.51
CA TYR A 113 -7.51 -2.57 -1.05
C TYR A 113 -9.02 -2.75 -1.29
N THR A 114 -9.76 -1.65 -1.25
CA THR A 114 -11.19 -1.64 -1.55
C THR A 114 -11.49 -0.61 -2.63
N TYR A 115 -12.15 -1.04 -3.70
CA TYR A 115 -12.64 -0.20 -4.77
C TYR A 115 -14.16 -0.02 -4.68
N VAL A 116 -14.62 1.22 -4.85
CA VAL A 116 -16.04 1.56 -5.01
C VAL A 116 -16.20 2.47 -6.22
N SER A 117 -17.29 2.29 -6.96
CA SER A 117 -17.64 3.14 -8.09
C SER A 117 -19.14 3.08 -8.37
N ASP A 118 -19.67 4.19 -8.85
CA ASP A 118 -21.02 4.32 -9.43
C ASP A 118 -20.98 4.37 -10.98
N GLY A 119 -19.81 4.14 -11.59
CA GLY A 119 -19.56 4.25 -13.03
C GLY A 119 -19.27 5.67 -13.52
N VAL A 120 -19.50 6.69 -12.70
CA VAL A 120 -19.26 8.12 -13.00
C VAL A 120 -18.10 8.67 -12.18
N SER A 121 -17.94 8.20 -10.95
CA SER A 121 -16.87 8.49 -10.02
C SER A 121 -16.36 7.21 -9.38
N TYR A 122 -15.16 7.26 -8.78
CA TYR A 122 -14.62 6.15 -8.01
C TYR A 122 -13.90 6.61 -6.75
N ALA A 123 -13.75 5.67 -5.82
CA ALA A 123 -12.82 5.79 -4.71
C ALA A 123 -12.11 4.46 -4.45
N LEU A 124 -10.81 4.57 -4.20
CA LEU A 124 -9.91 3.50 -3.78
C LEU A 124 -9.54 3.73 -2.34
N TYR A 125 -9.63 2.69 -1.52
CA TYR A 125 -9.34 2.76 -0.10
C TYR A 125 -8.21 1.81 0.28
N ALA A 126 -7.41 2.25 1.24
CA ALA A 126 -6.37 1.46 1.89
C ALA A 126 -6.36 1.69 3.40
N ARG A 127 -5.68 0.79 4.12
CA ARG A 127 -5.36 0.94 5.53
C ARG A 127 -3.88 1.26 5.71
N LEU A 128 -3.58 2.49 6.11
CA LEU A 128 -2.26 2.88 6.59
C LEU A 128 -2.08 2.42 8.04
N GLU A 129 -0.90 1.86 8.31
CA GLU A 129 -0.50 1.39 9.64
C GLU A 129 -0.11 2.55 10.55
N ASN A 130 0.54 3.58 10.00
CA ASN A 130 0.89 4.78 10.72
C ASN A 130 -0.32 5.72 10.85
N THR A 131 -1.03 5.63 11.98
CA THR A 131 -2.16 6.53 12.29
C THR A 131 -1.76 7.98 12.54
N GLY A 132 -0.45 8.27 12.67
CA GLY A 132 0.09 9.63 12.77
C GLY A 132 0.35 10.29 11.42
N ASP A 133 0.13 9.58 10.31
CA ASP A 133 0.29 10.14 8.97
C ASP A 133 -0.72 11.28 8.73
N PRO A 134 -0.30 12.46 8.24
CA PRO A 134 -1.21 13.58 7.99
C PRO A 134 -2.30 13.27 6.96
N LYS A 135 -2.01 12.35 6.03
CA LYS A 135 -2.95 11.92 4.99
C LYS A 135 -3.83 10.75 5.43
N ALA A 136 -3.53 10.11 6.56
CA ALA A 136 -4.44 9.15 7.16
C ALA A 136 -5.56 9.91 7.86
N ALA A 137 -6.83 9.65 7.53
CA ALA A 137 -7.88 10.30 8.31
C ALA A 137 -7.92 9.75 9.73
N LYS A 138 -8.21 10.66 10.63
CA LYS A 138 -8.28 10.44 12.06
C LYS A 138 -9.74 10.22 12.44
N VAL A 139 -9.92 9.54 13.57
CA VAL A 139 -11.24 9.34 14.16
C VAL A 139 -11.80 10.72 14.55
N GLY A 140 -12.79 11.21 13.79
CA GLY A 140 -13.42 12.51 14.02
C GLY A 140 -13.34 13.50 12.86
N ASP A 141 -12.50 13.26 11.85
CA ASP A 141 -12.33 14.18 10.70
C ASP A 141 -13.54 14.22 9.75
N VAL A 142 -14.49 13.30 9.93
CA VAL A 142 -15.71 13.18 9.13
C VAL A 142 -16.87 12.91 10.09
N PRO A 143 -17.97 13.69 10.06
CA PRO A 143 -19.21 13.32 10.75
C PRO A 143 -19.72 11.98 10.22
N GLY A 144 -19.36 10.89 10.91
CA GLY A 144 -19.60 9.50 10.49
C GLY A 144 -18.34 8.62 10.34
N GLY A 145 -17.12 9.19 10.41
CA GLY A 145 -15.88 8.48 10.04
C GLY A 145 -15.83 8.21 8.53
N TYR A 146 -14.79 7.57 8.00
CA TYR A 146 -14.97 6.77 6.78
C TYR A 146 -16.10 5.78 7.09
N THR A 147 -17.31 6.05 6.58
CA THR A 147 -18.53 5.41 7.06
C THR A 147 -18.56 3.96 6.56
N GLY A 148 -18.03 3.04 7.37
CA GLY A 148 -18.26 1.61 7.17
C GLY A 148 -17.55 0.94 5.98
N ILE A 149 -16.65 1.62 5.28
CA ILE A 149 -15.81 0.96 4.27
C ILE A 149 -14.74 0.12 4.97
N ILE A 150 -14.86 -1.18 4.77
CA ILE A 150 -13.95 -2.19 5.29
C ILE A 150 -12.93 -2.50 4.20
N CYS A 151 -11.65 -2.52 4.59
CA CYS A 151 -10.60 -3.02 3.72
C CYS A 151 -10.77 -4.54 3.65
N GLU A 152 -11.05 -5.07 2.45
CA GLU A 152 -11.52 -6.44 2.22
C GLU A 152 -10.67 -7.47 3.01
N GLY A 153 -11.32 -8.47 3.59
CA GLY A 153 -10.66 -9.51 4.39
C GLY A 153 -10.51 -9.21 5.90
N THR A 154 -10.99 -8.06 6.40
CA THR A 154 -10.90 -7.72 7.84
C THR A 154 -12.21 -7.14 8.41
N THR A 155 -12.25 -6.89 9.73
CA THR A 155 -13.26 -6.02 10.38
C THR A 155 -12.77 -4.57 10.54
N THR A 156 -11.61 -4.25 9.98
CA THR A 156 -10.93 -2.97 10.19
C THR A 156 -11.31 -1.97 9.10
N ARG A 157 -11.60 -0.74 9.52
CA ARG A 157 -11.97 0.36 8.61
C ARG A 157 -10.76 0.89 7.87
N CYS A 158 -10.92 1.19 6.58
CA CYS A 158 -9.90 1.92 5.83
C CYS A 158 -9.71 3.34 6.39
N ASN A 159 -8.52 3.91 6.24
CA ASN A 159 -8.17 5.25 6.75
C ASN A 159 -7.41 6.11 5.73
N TYR A 160 -7.30 5.68 4.48
CA TYR A 160 -6.72 6.44 3.38
C TYR A 160 -7.55 6.22 2.11
N VAL A 161 -7.68 7.27 1.31
CA VAL A 161 -8.50 7.25 0.09
C VAL A 161 -7.82 8.00 -1.05
N VAL A 162 -7.95 7.46 -2.27
CA VAL A 162 -7.68 8.15 -3.53
C VAL A 162 -8.98 8.07 -4.34
N ALA A 163 -9.52 9.20 -4.77
CA ALA A 163 -10.81 9.26 -5.47
C ALA A 163 -10.71 10.11 -6.73
N SER A 164 -11.64 9.90 -7.66
CA SER A 164 -11.78 10.77 -8.82
C SER A 164 -12.14 12.20 -8.41
N SER A 165 -11.78 13.18 -9.23
CA SER A 165 -12.02 14.61 -8.97
C SER A 165 -13.50 14.98 -8.82
N ASN A 166 -14.39 14.14 -9.36
CA ASN A 166 -15.84 14.30 -9.32
C ASN A 166 -16.53 13.45 -8.24
N ALA A 167 -15.77 12.76 -7.37
CA ALA A 167 -16.34 11.92 -6.32
C ALA A 167 -17.07 12.75 -5.25
N THR A 168 -18.33 12.42 -4.99
CA THR A 168 -19.18 13.05 -3.95
C THR A 168 -19.60 12.06 -2.85
N LEU A 169 -18.83 10.99 -2.67
CA LEU A 169 -19.20 9.90 -1.76
C LEU A 169 -19.06 10.31 -0.28
N PRO A 170 -19.93 9.80 0.62
CA PRO A 170 -19.86 10.10 2.05
C PRO A 170 -18.53 9.61 2.66
N GLY A 171 -17.86 10.47 3.41
CA GLY A 171 -16.59 10.17 4.07
C GLY A 171 -15.33 10.56 3.28
N ILE A 172 -15.48 11.30 2.18
CA ILE A 172 -14.37 11.79 1.37
C ILE A 172 -13.93 13.18 1.85
N VAL A 173 -12.69 13.30 2.36
CA VAL A 173 -11.87 14.47 2.04
C VAL A 173 -11.08 14.02 0.82
N ALA A 174 -11.47 14.50 -0.37
CA ALA A 174 -10.70 14.23 -1.56
C ALA A 174 -9.31 14.84 -1.32
N ASP A 175 -8.23 14.09 -1.57
CA ASP A 175 -6.88 14.66 -1.68
C ASP A 175 -6.88 15.51 -2.96
N GLY A 176 -7.57 16.66 -2.90
CA GLY A 176 -7.70 17.67 -3.93
C GLY A 176 -6.79 18.86 -3.68
N SER A 177 -5.68 18.68 -2.96
CA SER A 177 -4.66 19.70 -2.79
C SER A 177 -3.30 19.06 -2.98
N GLU A 178 -2.73 19.32 -4.16
CA GLU A 178 -1.30 19.33 -4.49
C GLU A 178 -0.37 18.84 -3.38
N ASP A 179 0.28 17.69 -3.61
CA ASP A 179 1.61 17.46 -3.04
C ASP A 179 2.52 18.59 -3.58
N PRO A 180 3.05 19.52 -2.77
CA PRO A 180 4.18 20.31 -3.22
C PRO A 180 5.38 19.36 -3.31
N GLU A 181 6.04 19.42 -4.45
CA GLU A 181 7.31 18.75 -4.71
C GLU A 181 8.31 18.99 -3.55
N GLU A 182 8.87 17.91 -3.01
CA GLU A 182 10.21 17.89 -2.40
C GLU A 182 11.03 16.75 -3.02
#